data_AF-A0A7S1S305-F1
#
_entry.id   AF-A0A7S1S305-F1
#
_cell.length_a   1.000
_cell.length_b   1.000
_cell.length_c   1.000
_cell.angle_alpha   90.00
_cell.angle_beta   90.00
_cell.angle_gamma   90.00
#
_symmetry.space_group_name_H-M   'P 1'
#
loop_
_entity.id
_entity.type
_entity.pdbx_description
1 polymer ?
#
loop_
_entity_poly.entity_id
_entity_poly.type
_entity_poly.pdbx_seq_one_letter_code
_entity_poly.pdbx_strand_id
1 'polypeptide(L)'
;KEHKEKKDKKLEGDHHHHHHHHSAEPEPKDLRRLFKQGQKFLTPPLSDPLRAFYESLLQENEHSKIAIRYCVEYGILPLPEHRRALKKYEANKVKEAAARTSQIVNGAAKVNGRGRPRKITLR
;
A
#
# COMPACT_ATOMS: atom_id res chain seq x y z
N LYS A 1 6.18 -20.41 46.56
CA LYS A 1 5.85 -21.69 45.92
C LYS A 1 4.33 -21.81 45.95
N GLU A 2 3.58 -21.95 44.88
CA GLU A 2 3.89 -22.11 43.47
C GLU A 2 2.55 -21.96 42.71
N HIS A 3 2.57 -21.18 41.63
CA HIS A 3 1.82 -21.32 40.37
C HIS A 3 0.29 -21.60 40.34
N LYS A 4 -0.51 -20.71 39.71
CA LYS A 4 -0.80 -20.59 38.24
C LYS A 4 -1.90 -21.59 37.86
N GLU A 5 -3.06 -21.19 37.35
CA GLU A 5 -3.29 -20.77 35.97
C GLU A 5 -4.81 -20.56 35.75
N LYS A 6 -5.17 -19.90 34.64
CA LYS A 6 -6.50 -19.77 33.99
C LYS A 6 -7.30 -18.50 34.33
N LYS A 7 -7.06 -17.48 33.50
CA LYS A 7 -7.98 -16.35 33.30
C LYS A 7 -8.37 -16.28 31.82
N ASP A 8 -9.17 -17.25 31.40
CA ASP A 8 -10.06 -17.11 30.24
C ASP A 8 -11.32 -16.39 30.71
N LYS A 9 -11.63 -15.21 30.16
CA LYS A 9 -12.96 -14.61 30.30
C LYS A 9 -13.22 -13.55 29.24
N LYS A 10 -14.21 -13.88 28.37
CA LYS A 10 -15.21 -13.01 27.70
C LYS A 10 -14.62 -11.96 26.73
N LEU A 11 -15.16 -11.80 25.53
CA LEU A 11 -16.48 -11.21 25.33
C LEU A 11 -17.19 -11.79 24.09
N GLU A 12 -18.41 -12.27 24.34
CA GLU A 12 -19.48 -12.41 23.36
C GLU A 12 -19.93 -11.03 22.86
N GLY A 13 -20.39 -11.00 21.61
CA GLY A 13 -21.02 -9.85 20.98
C GLY A 13 -21.96 -10.33 19.88
N ASP A 14 -23.02 -11.01 20.28
CA ASP A 14 -24.28 -11.10 19.53
C ASP A 14 -24.87 -9.70 19.37
N HIS A 15 -25.27 -9.31 18.14
CA HIS A 15 -26.36 -8.36 17.88
C HIS A 15 -26.68 -8.35 16.37
N HIS A 16 -27.70 -9.12 16.00
CA HIS A 16 -28.49 -8.90 14.80
C HIS A 16 -29.14 -7.50 14.86
N HIS A 17 -28.97 -6.68 13.82
CA HIS A 17 -29.82 -5.50 13.59
C HIS A 17 -30.39 -5.53 12.17
N HIS A 18 -31.71 -5.76 12.11
CA HIS A 18 -32.57 -5.61 10.94
C HIS A 18 -33.06 -4.15 10.84
N HIS A 19 -33.34 -3.71 9.61
CA HIS A 19 -34.06 -2.48 9.17
C HIS A 19 -33.36 -1.11 9.20
N HIS A 20 -33.13 -0.54 8.01
CA HIS A 20 -34.03 0.52 7.50
C HIS A 20 -33.86 0.73 5.98
N HIS A 21 -34.92 0.49 5.23
CA HIS A 21 -35.07 0.90 3.83
C HIS A 21 -35.45 2.39 3.82
N HIS A 22 -34.47 3.27 3.67
CA HIS A 22 -34.73 4.67 3.33
C HIS A 22 -34.26 4.91 1.89
N SER A 23 -35.23 4.85 0.97
CA SER A 23 -35.07 5.30 -0.40
C SER A 23 -35.04 6.83 -0.38
N ALA A 24 -33.85 7.37 -0.14
CA ALA A 24 -33.52 8.75 -0.43
C ALA A 24 -32.34 8.65 -1.39
N GLU A 25 -32.60 8.82 -2.69
CA GLU A 25 -31.55 9.00 -3.70
C GLU A 25 -30.60 10.08 -3.17
N PRO A 26 -29.37 9.71 -2.75
CA PRO A 26 -28.45 10.69 -2.25
C PRO A 26 -27.97 11.46 -3.47
N GLU A 27 -28.32 12.76 -3.55
CA GLU A 27 -27.58 13.77 -4.30
C GLU A 27 -26.10 13.36 -4.35
N PRO A 28 -25.44 13.30 -5.53
CA PRO A 28 -24.10 12.74 -5.66
C PRO A 28 -23.10 13.60 -4.88
N LYS A 29 -23.01 13.34 -3.57
CA LYS A 29 -22.04 13.93 -2.67
C LYS A 29 -20.71 13.44 -3.18
N ASP A 30 -19.86 14.38 -3.57
CA ASP A 30 -18.53 14.07 -4.07
C ASP A 30 -17.81 13.14 -3.09
N LEU A 31 -17.71 11.86 -3.47
CA LEU A 31 -17.17 10.78 -2.64
C LEU A 31 -15.70 11.04 -2.27
N ARG A 32 -15.04 11.96 -2.97
CA ARG A 32 -13.69 12.44 -2.67
C ARG A 32 -13.59 13.11 -1.31
N ARG A 33 -14.68 13.66 -0.77
CA ARG A 33 -14.70 14.27 0.58
C ARG A 33 -14.54 13.23 1.69
N LEU A 34 -14.82 11.95 1.40
CA LEU A 34 -14.69 10.84 2.34
C LEU A 34 -13.33 10.14 2.23
N PHE A 35 -12.44 10.62 1.34
CA PHE A 35 -11.16 9.98 1.13
C PHE A 35 -10.25 10.12 2.35
N LYS A 36 -9.59 9.01 2.69
CA LYS A 36 -8.52 9.02 3.67
C LYS A 36 -7.33 9.81 3.11
N GLN A 37 -6.47 10.29 3.99
CA GLN A 37 -5.27 11.03 3.57
C GLN A 37 -4.42 10.20 2.59
N GLY A 38 -4.12 10.71 1.40
CA GLY A 38 -3.34 9.96 0.40
C GLY A 38 -4.14 8.93 -0.42
N GLN A 39 -5.43 8.74 -0.14
CA GLN A 39 -6.33 7.99 -0.99
C GLN A 39 -6.62 8.78 -2.27
N LYS A 40 -6.46 8.12 -3.42
CA LYS A 40 -6.69 8.69 -4.76
C LYS A 40 -7.88 8.05 -5.44
N PHE A 41 -8.16 6.80 -5.12
CA PHE A 41 -9.17 5.97 -5.77
C PHE A 41 -10.24 5.53 -4.77
N LEU A 42 -11.41 5.17 -5.30
CA LEU A 42 -12.47 4.56 -4.50
C LEU A 42 -12.00 3.22 -3.93
N THR A 43 -12.47 2.89 -2.73
CA THR A 43 -12.13 1.62 -2.09
C THR A 43 -12.79 0.47 -2.86
N PRO A 44 -12.01 -0.51 -3.34
CA PRO A 44 -12.53 -1.60 -4.15
C PRO A 44 -13.41 -2.55 -3.31
N PRO A 45 -14.37 -3.24 -3.95
CA PRO A 45 -15.24 -4.19 -3.27
C PRO A 45 -14.44 -5.38 -2.70
N LEU A 46 -15.00 -6.07 -1.70
CA LEU A 46 -14.37 -7.25 -1.09
C LEU A 46 -14.16 -8.42 -2.06
N SER A 47 -14.98 -8.51 -3.11
CA SER A 47 -14.87 -9.52 -4.15
C SER A 47 -13.74 -9.27 -5.16
N ASP A 48 -13.04 -8.14 -5.05
CA ASP A 48 -11.96 -7.80 -5.98
C ASP A 48 -10.70 -8.65 -5.70
N PRO A 49 -10.18 -9.38 -6.70
CA PRO A 49 -9.03 -10.26 -6.51
C PRO A 49 -7.73 -9.49 -6.23
N LEU A 50 -7.58 -8.26 -6.75
CA LEU A 50 -6.38 -7.45 -6.49
C LEU A 50 -6.37 -6.98 -5.04
N ARG A 51 -7.53 -6.61 -4.49
CA ARG A 51 -7.68 -6.31 -3.07
C ARG A 51 -7.21 -7.48 -2.20
N ALA A 52 -7.77 -8.67 -2.41
CA ALA A 52 -7.42 -9.85 -1.63
C ALA A 52 -5.92 -10.19 -1.74
N PHE A 53 -5.35 -10.04 -2.95
CA PHE A 53 -3.93 -10.24 -3.18
C PHE A 53 -3.05 -9.27 -2.39
N TYR A 54 -3.31 -7.96 -2.47
CA TYR A 54 -2.49 -6.96 -1.78
C TYR A 54 -2.69 -6.94 -0.27
N GLU A 55 -3.88 -7.25 0.23
CA GLU A 55 -4.13 -7.49 1.66
C GLU A 55 -3.29 -8.67 2.16
N SER A 56 -3.33 -9.80 1.46
CA SER A 56 -2.51 -10.99 1.80
C SER A 56 -1.01 -10.67 1.75
N LEU A 57 -0.57 -9.94 0.72
CA LEU A 57 0.83 -9.53 0.57
C LEU A 57 1.29 -8.60 1.70
N LEU A 58 0.40 -7.73 2.19
CA LEU A 58 0.71 -6.85 3.33
C LEU A 58 0.80 -7.64 4.63
N GLN A 59 -0.05 -8.66 4.80
CA GLN A 59 -0.04 -9.54 5.96
C GLN A 59 1.22 -10.42 6.00
N GLU A 60 1.68 -10.92 4.86
CA GLU A 60 2.94 -11.66 4.76
C GLU A 60 4.15 -10.73 4.90
N ASN A 61 4.10 -9.55 4.28
CA ASN A 61 5.19 -8.59 4.27
C ASN A 61 4.70 -7.15 4.45
N GLU A 62 4.72 -6.68 5.70
CA GLU A 62 4.33 -5.30 6.05
C GLU A 62 5.23 -4.20 5.47
N HIS A 63 6.35 -4.56 4.84
CA HIS A 63 7.31 -3.65 4.21
C HIS A 63 7.23 -3.66 2.68
N SER A 64 6.33 -4.46 2.10
CA SER A 64 6.09 -4.52 0.66
C SER A 64 5.66 -3.16 0.13
N LYS A 65 6.51 -2.52 -0.69
CA LYS A 65 6.27 -1.18 -1.23
C LYS A 65 4.99 -1.10 -2.07
N ILE A 66 4.74 -2.15 -2.86
CA ILE A 66 3.58 -2.22 -3.75
C ILE A 66 2.27 -2.39 -2.96
N ALA A 67 2.29 -3.23 -1.91
CA ALA A 67 1.13 -3.45 -1.06
C ALA A 67 0.79 -2.17 -0.28
N ILE A 68 1.79 -1.55 0.35
CA ILE A 68 1.63 -0.29 1.07
C ILE A 68 1.05 0.80 0.15
N ARG A 69 1.58 0.95 -1.07
CA ARG A 69 1.07 1.93 -2.04
C ARG A 69 -0.39 1.65 -2.37
N TYR A 70 -0.72 0.41 -2.72
CA TYR A 70 -2.08 0.04 -3.08
C TYR A 70 -3.06 0.27 -1.93
N CYS A 71 -2.74 -0.21 -0.73
CA CYS A 71 -3.59 -0.06 0.46
C CYS A 71 -3.85 1.41 0.85
N VAL A 72 -2.88 2.31 0.66
CA VAL A 72 -3.03 3.74 0.92
C VAL A 72 -3.82 4.43 -0.20
N GLU A 73 -3.47 4.18 -1.47
CA GLU A 73 -4.11 4.87 -2.61
C GLU A 73 -5.60 4.48 -2.78
N TYR A 74 -5.98 3.27 -2.39
CA TYR A 74 -7.35 2.76 -2.43
C TYR A 74 -8.06 2.82 -1.07
N GLY A 75 -7.37 3.23 0.00
CA GLY A 75 -7.96 3.40 1.33
C GLY A 75 -8.53 2.11 1.95
N ILE A 76 -7.96 0.95 1.64
CA ILE A 76 -8.47 -0.38 2.04
C ILE A 76 -8.38 -0.61 3.55
N LEU A 77 -7.30 -0.13 4.17
CA LEU A 77 -7.01 -0.37 5.58
C LEU A 77 -7.86 0.49 6.51
N PRO A 78 -8.18 0.03 7.73
CA PRO A 78 -8.84 0.85 8.74
C PRO A 78 -7.95 2.04 9.15
N LEU A 79 -8.56 3.12 9.66
CA LEU A 79 -7.86 4.38 10.00
C LEU A 79 -6.53 4.23 10.77
N PRO A 80 -6.41 3.41 11.85
CA PRO A 80 -5.15 3.28 12.58
C PRO A 80 -4.02 2.66 11.75
N GLU A 81 -4.31 1.58 11.02
CA GLU A 81 -3.35 0.91 10.14
C GLU A 81 -2.99 1.76 8.93
N HIS A 82 -3.97 2.44 8.37
CA HIS A 82 -3.79 3.38 7.28
C HIS A 82 -2.78 4.48 7.66
N ARG A 83 -2.85 5.07 8.86
CA ARG A 83 -1.86 6.05 9.33
C ARG A 83 -0.45 5.47 9.42
N ARG A 84 -0.31 4.21 9.84
CA ARG A 84 1.00 3.51 9.88
C ARG A 84 1.54 3.27 8.48
N ALA A 85 0.68 2.81 7.57
CA ALA A 85 1.02 2.57 6.16
C ALA A 85 1.41 3.88 5.44
N LEU A 86 0.72 4.99 5.72
CA LEU A 86 1.01 6.29 5.13
C LEU A 86 2.42 6.79 5.48
N LYS A 87 2.84 6.67 6.74
CA LYS A 87 4.22 7.02 7.14
C LYS A 87 5.26 6.19 6.38
N LYS A 88 5.02 4.88 6.22
CA LYS A 88 5.90 4.00 5.44
C LYS A 88 5.89 4.38 3.95
N TYR A 89 4.73 4.72 3.41
CA TYR A 89 4.55 5.14 2.02
C TYR A 89 5.36 6.40 1.70
N GLU A 90 5.26 7.44 2.53
CA GLU A 90 6.00 8.68 2.37
C GLU A 90 7.51 8.44 2.42
N ALA A 91 7.99 7.66 3.40
CA ALA A 91 9.39 7.28 3.51
C ALA A 91 9.89 6.53 2.26
N ASN A 92 9.08 5.61 1.72
CA ASN A 92 9.41 4.88 0.50
C ASN A 92 9.43 5.80 -0.73
N LYS A 93 8.48 6.75 -0.82
CA LYS A 93 8.41 7.71 -1.92
C LYS A 93 9.63 8.62 -1.97
N VAL A 94 10.11 9.12 -0.83
CA VAL A 94 11.34 9.91 -0.75
C VAL A 94 12.55 9.09 -1.19
N LYS A 95 12.68 7.85 -0.71
CA LYS A 95 13.76 6.93 -1.11
C LYS A 95 13.73 6.63 -2.61
N GLU A 96 12.55 6.40 -3.18
CA GLU A 96 12.37 6.17 -4.61
C GLU A 96 12.73 7.40 -5.44
N ALA A 97 12.33 8.59 -5.00
CA ALA A 97 12.71 9.84 -5.67
C ALA A 97 14.23 10.04 -5.66
N ALA A 98 14.88 9.86 -4.51
CA ALA A 98 16.33 9.96 -4.39
C ALA A 98 17.06 8.92 -5.27
N ALA A 99 16.59 7.67 -5.27
CA ALA A 99 17.17 6.61 -6.11
C ALA A 99 17.03 6.91 -7.61
N ARG A 100 15.87 7.42 -8.05
CA ARG A 100 15.64 7.82 -9.44
C ARG A 100 16.60 8.92 -9.88
N THR A 101 16.79 9.95 -9.07
CA THR A 101 17.76 11.02 -9.36
C THR A 101 19.18 10.47 -9.52
N SER A 102 19.60 9.58 -8.61
CA SER A 102 20.91 8.93 -8.67
C SER A 102 21.12 8.06 -9.92
N GLN A 103 20.07 7.41 -10.44
CA GLN A 103 20.17 6.61 -11.66
C GLN A 103 20.30 7.48 -12.92
N ILE A 104 19.60 8.61 -12.98
CA ILE A 104 19.68 9.53 -14.12
C ILE A 104 21.10 10.12 -14.25
N VAL A 105 21.69 10.57 -13.13
CA VAL A 105 23.05 11.14 -13.15
C VAL A 105 24.13 10.09 -13.49
N ASN A 106 23.99 8.86 -12.99
CA ASN A 106 24.94 7.78 -13.28
C ASN A 106 24.77 7.19 -14.70
N GLY A 107 23.55 7.18 -15.23
CA GLY A 107 23.27 6.76 -16.60
C GLY A 107 23.83 7.72 -17.65
N ALA A 108 23.73 9.03 -17.40
CA ALA A 108 24.32 10.06 -18.27
C ALA A 108 25.85 9.97 -18.35
N ALA A 109 26.53 9.53 -17.28
CA ALA A 109 27.99 9.37 -17.26
C ALA A 109 28.49 8.14 -18.04
N LYS A 110 27.65 7.14 -18.35
CA LYS A 110 28.07 5.86 -18.96
C LYS A 110 28.13 5.90 -20.50
N VAL A 111 27.53 6.90 -21.15
CA VAL A 111 27.45 6.98 -22.63
C VAL A 111 28.76 7.48 -23.29
N ASN A 112 29.69 8.09 -22.53
CA ASN A 112 30.92 8.66 -23.12
C ASN A 112 32.17 7.75 -23.01
N GLY A 113 31.99 6.44 -22.80
CA GLY A 113 33.10 5.54 -22.50
C GLY A 113 33.24 4.34 -23.44
N ARG A 114 34.17 4.47 -24.41
CA ARG A 114 35.02 3.40 -25.00
C ARG A 114 34.45 2.59 -26.18
N GLY A 115 34.50 3.19 -27.36
CA GLY A 115 34.83 2.43 -28.58
C GLY A 115 36.32 2.05 -28.56
N ARG A 116 36.68 0.83 -28.16
CA ARG A 116 38.04 0.31 -28.40
C ARG A 116 38.16 -0.05 -29.89
N PRO A 117 39.12 0.48 -30.66
CA PRO A 117 39.34 0.04 -32.03
C PRO A 117 39.80 -1.42 -32.01
N ARG A 118 39.07 -2.29 -32.72
CA ARG A 118 39.48 -3.69 -32.93
C ARG A 118 40.71 -3.66 -33.84
N LYS A 119 41.89 -3.99 -33.30
CA LYS A 119 43.08 -4.22 -34.12
C LYS A 119 42.86 -5.49 -34.94
N ILE A 120 42.63 -5.33 -36.24
CA ILE A 120 42.59 -6.42 -37.21
C ILE A 120 44.05 -6.77 -37.51
N THR A 121 44.49 -7.94 -37.04
CA THR A 121 45.75 -8.55 -37.50
C THR A 121 45.45 -9.36 -38.76
N LEU A 122 45.94 -8.88 -39.90
CA LEU A 122 45.98 -9.64 -41.15
C LEU A 122 47.12 -10.68 -41.03
N ARG A 123 46.80 -11.96 -41.27
CA ARG A 123 47.79 -13.04 -41.44
C ARG A 123 48.20 -13.14 -42.90
#